data_AF-A0A1V6KCT4-F1
#
_entry.id   AF-A0A1V6KCT4-F1
#
_cell.length_a   1.000
_cell.length_b   1.000
_cell.length_c   1.000
_cell.angle_alpha   90.00
_cell.angle_beta   90.00
_cell.angle_gamma   90.00
#
_symmetry.space_group_name_H-M   'P 1'
#
loop_
_entity.id
_entity.type
_entity.pdbx_description
1 polymer ?
#
loop_
_entity_poly.entity_id
_entity_poly.type
_entity_poly.pdbx_seq_one_letter_code
_entity_poly.pdbx_strand_id
1 'polypeptide(L)'
;MVALGYLSIRASNLILRVPLGILYPTILCLCLLGAYSLGNSVYDVMLALVFGIVGYFMKKYGFSAPSVILGLILGPIAEQELSRALIISHGDWTVLIRSPLAIMFYAFAVASIFYSFRSFKRSKTK
;
A
#
# COMPACT_ATOMS: atom_id res chain seq x y z
N MET A 1 -11.38 -29.34 14.52
CA MET A 1 -11.09 -28.00 13.98
C MET A 1 -11.23 -26.88 15.02
N VAL A 2 -12.30 -26.83 15.82
CA VAL A 2 -12.49 -25.78 16.86
C VAL A 2 -11.44 -25.85 17.99
N ALA A 3 -11.01 -27.04 18.41
CA ALA A 3 -9.97 -27.21 19.44
C ALA A 3 -8.59 -26.67 19.03
N LEU A 4 -8.21 -26.83 17.75
CA LEU A 4 -7.00 -26.26 17.17
C LEU A 4 -7.07 -24.72 17.12
N GLY A 5 -8.25 -24.16 16.82
CA GLY A 5 -8.47 -22.72 16.84
C GLY A 5 -8.30 -22.11 18.24
N TYR A 6 -8.81 -22.78 19.28
CA TYR A 6 -8.68 -22.30 20.67
C TYR A 6 -7.22 -22.33 21.16
N LEU A 7 -6.45 -23.37 20.77
CA LEU A 7 -5.02 -23.46 21.07
C LEU A 7 -4.21 -22.33 20.38
N SER A 8 -4.58 -22.00 19.14
CA SER A 8 -3.95 -20.94 18.34
C SER A 8 -4.19 -19.54 18.91
N ILE A 9 -5.39 -19.27 19.44
CA ILE A 9 -5.71 -18.00 20.13
C ILE A 9 -4.90 -17.84 21.41
N ARG A 10 -4.70 -18.93 22.17
CA ARG A 10 -3.89 -18.91 23.40
C ARG A 10 -2.40 -18.68 23.12
N ALA A 11 -1.85 -19.28 22.06
CA ALA A 11 -0.46 -19.08 21.66
C ALA A 11 -0.16 -17.64 21.21
N SER A 12 -1.10 -16.99 20.52
CA SER A 12 -0.95 -15.61 20.04
C SER A 12 -0.80 -14.59 21.17
N ASN A 13 -1.39 -14.86 22.34
CA ASN A 13 -1.29 -13.98 23.51
C ASN A 13 0.10 -13.96 24.15
N LEU A 14 0.94 -14.96 23.86
CA LEU A 14 2.32 -15.03 24.36
C LEU A 14 3.28 -14.20 23.49
N ILE A 15 3.03 -14.14 22.17
CA ILE A 15 3.82 -13.39 21.19
C ILE A 15 3.65 -11.87 21.40
N LEU A 16 2.48 -11.42 21.85
CA LEU A 16 2.17 -10.01 22.12
C LEU A 16 2.81 -9.48 23.42
N ARG A 17 3.44 -10.32 24.24
CA ARG A 17 4.10 -9.89 25.50
C ARG A 17 5.51 -9.33 25.30
N VAL A 18 6.04 -9.36 24.08
CA VAL A 18 7.38 -8.79 23.81
C VAL A 18 7.30 -7.27 23.92
N PRO A 19 8.14 -6.63 24.76
CA PRO A 19 8.12 -5.18 24.91
C PRO A 19 8.44 -4.50 23.58
N LEU A 20 7.57 -3.57 23.16
CA LEU A 20 7.74 -2.84 21.89
C LEU A 20 9.07 -2.09 21.80
N GLY A 21 9.68 -1.75 22.95
CA GLY A 21 11.00 -1.11 23.00
C GLY A 21 12.14 -1.96 22.42
N ILE A 22 12.03 -3.29 22.44
CA ILE A 22 13.03 -4.21 21.87
C ILE A 22 12.60 -4.68 20.47
N LEU A 23 11.29 -4.73 20.21
CA LEU A 23 10.74 -5.22 18.95
C LEU A 23 11.11 -4.30 17.77
N TYR A 24 10.93 -3.00 17.93
CA TYR A 24 11.25 -2.02 16.89
C TYR A 24 12.72 -2.03 16.42
N PRO A 25 13.73 -1.93 17.31
CA PRO A 25 15.13 -1.94 16.89
C PRO A 25 15.53 -3.28 16.27
N THR A 26 15.03 -4.40 16.78
CA THR A 26 15.31 -5.72 16.20
C THR A 26 14.77 -5.84 14.77
N ILE A 27 13.52 -5.39 14.53
CA ILE A 27 12.92 -5.39 13.19
C ILE A 27 13.73 -4.49 12.24
N LEU A 28 14.15 -3.30 12.70
CA LEU A 28 14.96 -2.39 11.90
C LEU A 28 16.31 -3.02 11.50
N CYS A 29 17.03 -3.60 12.45
CA CYS A 29 18.28 -4.31 12.17
C CYS A 29 18.07 -5.45 11.17
N LEU A 30 17.00 -6.23 11.33
CA LEU A 30 16.69 -7.34 10.43
C LEU A 30 16.34 -6.87 9.01
N CYS A 31 15.58 -5.77 8.86
CA CYS A 31 15.27 -5.18 7.57
C CYS A 31 16.52 -4.62 6.87
N LEU A 32 17.41 -3.96 7.60
CA LEU A 32 18.68 -3.43 7.05
C LEU A 32 19.61 -4.57 6.61
N LEU A 33 19.71 -5.62 7.42
CA LEU A 33 20.47 -6.83 7.08
C LEU A 33 19.88 -7.54 5.85
N GLY A 34 18.55 -7.63 5.77
CA GLY A 34 17.86 -8.20 4.61
C GLY A 34 18.08 -7.40 3.33
N ALA A 35 18.04 -6.07 3.40
CA ALA A 35 18.34 -5.19 2.27
C ALA A 35 19.79 -5.35 1.80
N TYR A 36 20.74 -5.44 2.73
CA TYR A 36 22.15 -5.69 2.40
C TYR A 36 22.36 -7.06 1.74
N SER A 37 21.64 -8.10 2.19
CA SER A 37 21.82 -9.46 1.69
C SER A 37 21.37 -9.66 0.23
N LEU A 38 20.47 -8.83 -0.30
CA LEU A 38 19.94 -9.00 -1.65
C LEU A 38 20.92 -8.53 -2.73
N GLY A 39 21.60 -7.41 -2.51
CA GLY A 39 22.51 -6.81 -3.48
C GLY A 39 23.98 -6.79 -3.07
N ASN A 40 24.32 -7.21 -1.83
CA ASN A 40 25.64 -7.05 -1.20
C ASN A 40 26.22 -5.63 -1.42
N SER A 41 25.34 -4.65 -1.47
CA SER A 41 25.64 -3.27 -1.83
C SER A 41 25.18 -2.34 -0.73
N VAL A 42 26.06 -1.43 -0.33
CA VAL A 42 25.76 -0.40 0.67
C VAL A 42 24.69 0.57 0.15
N TYR A 43 24.51 0.66 -1.18
CA TYR A 43 23.51 1.51 -1.81
C TYR A 43 22.08 1.08 -1.45
N ASP A 44 21.79 -0.23 -1.46
CA ASP A 44 20.45 -0.75 -1.14
C ASP A 44 20.08 -0.48 0.32
N VAL A 45 21.06 -0.53 1.22
CA VAL A 45 20.89 -0.16 2.64
C VAL A 45 20.60 1.33 2.78
N MET A 46 21.32 2.18 2.05
CA MET A 46 21.08 3.62 2.07
C MET A 46 19.70 3.96 1.50
N LEU A 47 19.30 3.31 0.41
CA LEU A 47 17.97 3.47 -0.19
C LEU A 47 16.87 3.01 0.78
N ALA A 48 17.04 1.86 1.42
CA ALA A 48 16.12 1.35 2.44
C ALA A 48 15.97 2.32 3.63
N LEU A 49 17.06 2.95 4.08
CA LEU A 49 17.01 3.98 5.12
C LEU A 49 16.24 5.22 4.68
N VAL A 50 16.49 5.71 3.46
CA VAL A 50 15.76 6.87 2.90
C VAL A 50 14.27 6.58 2.80
N PHE A 51 13.89 5.43 2.24
CA PHE A 51 12.48 5.02 2.17
C PHE A 51 11.88 4.73 3.56
N GLY A 52 12.66 4.24 4.52
CA GLY A 52 12.25 4.09 5.92
C GLY A 52 11.91 5.44 6.58
N ILE A 53 12.72 6.47 6.33
CA ILE A 53 12.45 7.83 6.79
C ILE A 53 11.17 8.37 6.13
N VAL A 54 11.02 8.20 4.81
CA VAL A 54 9.79 8.57 4.09
C VAL A 54 8.56 7.86 4.70
N GLY A 55 8.66 6.56 4.98
CA GLY A 55 7.61 5.79 5.64
C GLY A 55 7.28 6.30 7.05
N TYR A 56 8.26 6.76 7.81
CA TYR A 56 8.04 7.41 9.10
C TYR A 56 7.23 8.70 8.96
N PHE A 57 7.55 9.54 7.97
CA PHE A 57 6.76 10.74 7.67
C PHE A 57 5.34 10.37 7.24
N MET A 58 5.15 9.37 6.37
CA MET A 58 3.82 8.92 5.96
C MET A 58 2.97 8.46 7.14
N LYS A 59 3.56 7.72 8.08
CA LYS A 59 2.90 7.35 9.33
C LYS A 59 2.52 8.58 10.17
N LYS A 60 3.40 9.60 10.24
CA LYS A 60 3.14 10.85 10.96
C LYS A 60 1.97 11.65 10.36
N TYR A 61 1.80 11.62 9.04
CA TYR A 61 0.68 12.28 8.35
C TYR A 61 -0.63 11.46 8.35
N GLY A 62 -0.66 10.31 9.03
CA GLY A 62 -1.86 9.49 9.17
C GLY A 62 -2.17 8.62 7.94
N PHE A 63 -1.21 8.46 7.02
CA PHE A 63 -1.36 7.48 5.94
C PHE A 63 -1.30 6.07 6.51
N SER A 64 -2.32 5.26 6.21
CA SER A 64 -2.34 3.86 6.60
C SER A 64 -1.35 3.06 5.74
N ALA A 65 -0.56 2.18 6.35
CA ALA A 65 0.34 1.28 5.61
C ALA A 65 -0.39 0.49 4.50
N PRO A 66 -1.63 -0.01 4.71
CA PRO A 66 -2.40 -0.66 3.64
C PRO A 66 -2.59 0.20 2.39
N SER A 67 -2.87 1.50 2.54
CA SER A 67 -3.10 2.40 1.41
C SER A 67 -1.85 2.58 0.55
N VAL A 68 -0.68 2.65 1.18
CA VAL A 68 0.60 2.78 0.48
C VAL A 68 0.92 1.52 -0.32
N ILE A 69 0.71 0.36 0.30
CA ILE A 69 0.91 -0.94 -0.34
C ILE A 69 -0.04 -1.09 -1.54
N LEU A 70 -1.31 -0.70 -1.39
CA LEU A 70 -2.27 -0.70 -2.48
C LEU A 70 -1.79 0.17 -3.64
N GLY A 71 -1.37 1.41 -3.37
CA GLY A 71 -0.84 2.30 -4.40
C GLY A 71 0.38 1.73 -5.11
N LEU A 72 1.31 1.12 -4.37
CA LEU A 72 2.52 0.51 -4.91
C LEU A 72 2.23 -0.67 -5.83
N ILE A 73 1.22 -1.48 -5.50
CA ILE A 73 0.81 -2.64 -6.31
C ILE A 73 0.00 -2.18 -7.52
N LEU A 74 -0.94 -1.24 -7.34
CA LEU A 74 -1.79 -0.77 -8.43
C LEU A 74 -1.04 0.10 -9.45
N GLY A 75 0.00 0.82 -9.04
CA GLY A 75 0.82 1.65 -9.93
C GLY A 75 1.30 0.93 -11.19
N PRO A 76 2.10 -0.16 -11.08
CA PRO A 76 2.60 -0.89 -12.24
C PRO A 76 1.47 -1.56 -13.04
N ILE A 77 0.39 -2.00 -12.39
CA ILE A 77 -0.78 -2.57 -13.08
C ILE A 77 -1.45 -1.50 -13.93
N ALA A 78 -1.64 -0.29 -13.39
CA ALA A 78 -2.23 0.82 -14.11
C ALA A 78 -1.35 1.26 -15.30
N GLU A 79 -0.04 1.32 -15.12
CA GLU A 79 0.90 1.65 -16.20
C GLU A 79 0.89 0.60 -17.32
N GLN A 80 0.88 -0.69 -16.94
CA GLN A 80 0.78 -1.80 -17.89
C GLN A 80 -0.51 -1.76 -18.71
N GLU A 81 -1.65 -1.55 -18.06
CA GLU A 81 -2.95 -1.48 -18.75
C GLU A 81 -3.10 -0.20 -19.58
N LEU A 82 -2.56 0.93 -19.11
CA LEU A 82 -2.50 2.16 -19.89
C LEU A 82 -1.67 1.97 -21.16
N SER A 83 -0.49 1.37 -21.02
CA SER A 83 0.41 1.10 -22.14
C SER A 83 -0.21 0.11 -23.13
N ARG A 84 -0.84 -0.97 -22.64
CA ARG A 84 -1.60 -1.92 -23.46
C ARG A 84 -2.73 -1.23 -24.24
N ALA A 85 -3.50 -0.35 -23.60
CA ALA A 85 -4.58 0.39 -24.26
C ALA A 85 -4.06 1.32 -25.36
N LEU A 86 -2.95 2.03 -25.12
CA LEU A 86 -2.30 2.91 -26.10
C LEU A 86 -1.75 2.14 -27.31
N ILE A 87 -1.18 0.95 -27.09
CA ILE A 87 -0.67 0.09 -28.17
C ILE A 87 -1.83 -0.39 -29.06
N ILE A 88 -2.94 -0.84 -28.46
CA ILE A 88 -4.14 -1.27 -29.20
C ILE A 88 -4.76 -0.10 -29.99
N SER A 89 -4.64 1.11 -29.47
CA SER A 89 -5.17 2.33 -30.08
C SER A 89 -4.22 3.00 -31.09
N HIS A 90 -3.08 2.38 -31.45
CA HIS A 90 -2.08 3.00 -32.33
C HIS A 90 -1.59 4.39 -31.85
N GLY A 91 -1.54 4.63 -30.54
CA GLY A 91 -1.08 5.90 -29.96
C GLY A 91 -2.12 7.02 -29.87
N ASP A 92 -3.39 6.76 -30.22
CA ASP A 92 -4.47 7.74 -30.04
C ASP A 92 -4.92 7.84 -28.57
N TRP A 93 -4.49 8.92 -27.89
CA TRP A 93 -4.91 9.25 -26.51
C TRP A 93 -6.42 9.49 -26.38
N THR A 94 -7.11 9.72 -27.50
CA THR A 94 -8.55 9.95 -27.53
C THR A 94 -9.35 8.69 -27.16
N VAL A 95 -8.78 7.48 -27.23
CA VAL A 95 -9.49 6.25 -26.87
C VAL A 95 -9.81 6.14 -25.38
N LEU A 96 -9.03 6.78 -24.50
CA LEU A 96 -9.35 6.85 -23.07
C LEU A 96 -10.65 7.61 -22.77
N ILE A 97 -11.03 8.53 -23.64
CA ILE A 97 -12.19 9.41 -23.46
C ILE A 97 -13.33 9.04 -24.43
N ARG A 98 -13.01 8.52 -25.61
CA ARG A 98 -14.00 8.16 -26.64
C ARG A 98 -14.73 6.85 -26.35
N SER A 99 -14.14 5.99 -25.51
CA SER A 99 -14.76 4.74 -25.09
C SER A 99 -15.98 5.02 -24.20
N PRO A 100 -17.22 4.71 -24.63
CA PRO A 100 -18.43 4.98 -23.85
C PRO A 100 -18.42 4.27 -22.49
N LEU A 101 -17.78 3.09 -22.42
CA LEU A 101 -17.53 2.35 -21.19
C LEU A 101 -16.57 3.10 -20.24
N ALA A 102 -15.50 3.71 -20.75
CA ALA A 102 -14.55 4.46 -19.92
C ALA A 102 -15.22 5.70 -19.31
N ILE A 103 -16.03 6.43 -20.08
CA ILE A 103 -16.81 7.57 -19.58
C ILE A 103 -17.75 7.13 -18.45
N MET A 104 -18.43 5.99 -18.57
CA MET A 104 -19.30 5.46 -17.52
C MET A 104 -18.50 5.17 -16.25
N PHE A 105 -17.35 4.49 -16.36
CA PHE A 105 -16.48 4.21 -15.21
C PHE A 105 -15.93 5.48 -14.56
N TYR A 106 -15.53 6.49 -15.35
CA TYR A 106 -15.10 7.79 -14.83
C TYR A 106 -16.25 8.51 -14.10
N ALA A 107 -17.46 8.49 -14.65
CA ALA A 107 -18.64 9.07 -14.00
C ALA A 107 -18.94 8.39 -12.66
N PHE A 108 -18.88 7.05 -12.60
CA PHE A 108 -19.02 6.30 -11.35
C PHE A 108 -17.89 6.59 -10.35
N ALA A 109 -16.65 6.70 -10.81
CA ALA A 109 -15.51 7.02 -9.96
C ALA A 109 -15.66 8.42 -9.34
N VAL A 110 -16.03 9.42 -10.13
CA VAL A 110 -16.29 10.79 -9.64
C VAL A 110 -17.48 10.81 -8.68
N ALA A 111 -18.57 10.11 -9.01
CA ALA A 111 -19.73 10.00 -8.11
C ALA A 111 -19.37 9.32 -6.78
N SER A 112 -18.56 8.26 -6.82
CA SER A 112 -18.08 7.54 -5.63
C SER A 112 -17.16 8.41 -4.77
N ILE A 113 -16.22 9.15 -5.39
CA ILE A 113 -15.37 10.11 -4.69
C ILE A 113 -16.22 11.22 -4.06
N PHE A 114 -17.21 11.75 -4.79
CA PHE A 114 -18.12 12.78 -4.27
C PHE A 114 -18.95 12.28 -3.08
N TYR A 115 -19.46 11.05 -3.16
CA TYR A 115 -20.21 10.40 -2.08
C TYR A 115 -19.31 10.08 -0.87
N SER A 116 -18.10 9.57 -1.12
CA SER A 116 -17.09 9.27 -0.10
C SER A 116 -16.61 10.53 0.61
N PHE A 117 -16.38 11.63 -0.11
CA PHE A 117 -15.99 12.91 0.49
C PHE A 117 -17.10 13.48 1.39
N ARG A 118 -18.37 13.33 0.98
CA ARG A 118 -19.53 13.68 1.81
C ARG A 118 -19.66 12.78 3.04
N SER A 119 -19.31 11.49 2.92
CA SER A 119 -19.32 10.50 4.01
C SER A 119 -18.14 10.66 4.98
N PHE A 120 -16.96 11.03 4.51
CA PHE A 120 -15.76 11.24 5.31
C PHE A 120 -15.93 12.41 6.28
N LYS A 121 -16.73 13.43 5.90
CA LYS A 121 -17.13 14.52 6.81
C LYS A 121 -18.01 14.05 7.98
N ARG A 122 -18.63 12.85 7.91
CA ARG A 122 -19.43 12.25 9.00
C ARG A 122 -18.65 11.28 9.90
N SER A 123 -17.50 10.75 9.46
CA SER A 123 -16.74 9.77 10.25
C SER A 123 -15.71 10.37 11.22
N LYS A 124 -15.51 11.70 11.23
CA LYS A 124 -14.62 12.39 12.18
C LYS A 124 -15.34 12.95 13.42
N THR A 125 -16.58 12.51 13.67
CA THR A 125 -17.41 12.95 14.82
C THR A 125 -18.02 11.76 15.60
N LYS A 126 -17.28 10.65 15.70
CA LYS A 126 -17.50 9.62 16.71
C LYS A 126 -16.16 9.13 17.23
#